data_AF-A0A8I3AE10-F1
#
_entry.id   AF-A0A8I3AE10-F1
#
_cell.length_a   1.000
_cell.length_b   1.000
_cell.length_c   1.000
_cell.angle_alpha   90.00
_cell.angle_beta   90.00
_cell.angle_gamma   90.00
#
_symmetry.space_group_name_H-M   'P 1'
#
loop_
_entity.id
_entity.type
_entity.pdbx_description
1 polymer ?
#
loop_
_entity_poly.entity_id
_entity_poly.type
_entity_poly.pdbx_seq_one_letter_code
_entity_poly.pdbx_strand_id
1 'polypeptide(L)'
;MSDQDRYIPRKEVSKSYRPRSYVMSPGLLRARAPFRIQNAITGLVLAGFATAVWAYSIRAVKQDDFSDVDDEAREMMKGGARRMGFRRRR
;
A
#
# COMPACT_ATOMS: atom_id res chain seq x y z
N MET A 1 -52.18 24.04 -19.64
CA MET A 1 -51.25 23.34 -18.73
C MET A 1 -52.11 22.50 -17.79
N SER A 2 -52.29 21.22 -18.07
CA SER A 2 -53.13 20.32 -17.27
C SER A 2 -52.43 19.97 -15.97
N ASP A 3 -53.16 19.97 -14.86
CA ASP A 3 -52.66 19.74 -13.48
C ASP A 3 -51.95 18.39 -13.28
N GLN A 4 -52.11 17.46 -14.23
CA GLN A 4 -51.43 16.16 -14.28
C GLN A 4 -49.91 16.26 -14.51
N ASP A 5 -49.41 17.37 -15.06
CA ASP A 5 -47.98 17.58 -15.31
C ASP A 5 -47.20 17.99 -14.03
N ARG A 6 -47.91 18.28 -12.94
CA ARG A 6 -47.32 18.78 -11.69
C ARG A 6 -46.92 17.67 -10.71
N TYR A 7 -47.44 16.45 -10.87
CA TYR A 7 -47.23 15.37 -9.92
C TYR A 7 -46.42 14.20 -10.51
N ILE A 8 -45.35 13.82 -9.80
CA ILE A 8 -44.58 12.62 -10.14
C ILE A 8 -45.43 11.39 -9.79
N PRO A 9 -45.66 10.46 -10.73
CA PRO A 9 -46.49 9.29 -10.49
C PRO A 9 -45.92 8.41 -9.36
N ARG A 10 -46.80 7.91 -8.48
CA ARG A 10 -46.42 7.13 -7.28
C ARG A 10 -45.49 5.94 -7.57
N LYS A 11 -45.64 5.33 -8.75
CA LYS A 11 -44.78 4.22 -9.20
C LYS A 11 -43.32 4.66 -9.39
N GLU A 12 -43.07 5.86 -9.89
CA GLU A 12 -41.70 6.39 -10.03
C GLU A 12 -41.10 6.72 -8.67
N VAL A 13 -41.86 7.34 -7.78
CA VAL A 13 -41.42 7.62 -6.41
C VAL A 13 -41.05 6.33 -5.68
N SER A 14 -41.84 5.26 -5.83
CA SER A 14 -41.55 3.96 -5.19
C SER A 14 -40.22 3.34 -5.63
N LYS A 15 -39.81 3.57 -6.88
CA LYS A 15 -38.53 3.09 -7.43
C LYS A 15 -37.33 3.81 -6.83
N SER A 16 -37.49 5.07 -6.39
CA SER A 16 -36.40 5.85 -5.79
C SER A 16 -36.04 5.39 -4.37
N TYR A 17 -36.99 4.78 -3.65
CA TYR A 17 -36.78 4.28 -2.29
C TYR A 17 -36.51 2.77 -2.24
N ARG A 18 -37.14 1.98 -3.11
CA ARG A 18 -36.98 0.51 -3.17
C ARG A 18 -36.53 0.06 -4.56
N PRO A 19 -35.26 0.31 -4.93
CA PRO A 19 -34.69 -0.29 -6.14
C PRO A 19 -34.67 -1.82 -6.02
N ARG A 20 -34.57 -2.52 -7.16
CA ARG A 20 -34.39 -3.99 -7.16
C ARG A 20 -33.17 -4.36 -6.30
N SER A 21 -33.25 -5.50 -5.64
CA SER A 21 -32.19 -6.05 -4.80
C SER A 21 -30.84 -5.95 -5.54
N TYR A 22 -29.81 -5.48 -4.84
CA TYR A 22 -28.44 -5.17 -5.31
C TYR A 22 -28.16 -3.79 -5.93
N VAL A 23 -29.17 -2.97 -6.21
CA VAL A 23 -28.92 -1.60 -6.72
C VAL A 23 -29.10 -0.56 -5.62
N MET A 24 -28.21 0.41 -5.60
CA MET A 24 -28.22 1.47 -4.61
C MET A 24 -29.31 2.50 -4.93
N SER A 25 -30.14 2.84 -3.93
CA SER A 25 -31.22 3.79 -4.15
C SER A 25 -30.66 5.22 -4.33
N PRO A 26 -31.31 6.07 -5.15
CA PRO A 26 -30.94 7.48 -5.30
C PRO A 26 -30.82 8.24 -3.97
N GLY A 27 -31.66 7.92 -2.99
CA GLY A 27 -31.58 8.50 -1.65
C GLY A 27 -30.33 8.04 -0.90
N LEU A 28 -30.00 6.75 -0.96
CA LEU A 28 -28.82 6.19 -0.32
C LEU A 28 -27.52 6.71 -0.94
N LEU A 29 -27.48 6.91 -2.25
CA LEU A 29 -26.32 7.50 -2.95
C LEU A 29 -26.03 8.94 -2.50
N ARG A 30 -27.09 9.73 -2.23
CA ARG A 30 -26.98 11.11 -1.76
C ARG A 30 -26.48 11.16 -0.32
N ALA A 31 -26.99 10.29 0.54
CA ALA A 31 -26.53 10.15 1.91
C ALA A 31 -25.04 9.79 2.01
N ARG A 32 -24.49 9.08 1.03
CA ARG A 32 -23.06 8.72 0.98
C ARG A 32 -22.17 9.73 0.26
N ALA A 33 -22.74 10.72 -0.44
CA ALA A 33 -21.98 11.74 -1.15
C ALA A 33 -20.91 12.45 -0.28
N PRO A 34 -21.21 12.89 0.96
CA PRO A 34 -20.21 13.61 1.77
C PRO A 34 -19.03 12.73 2.21
N PHE A 35 -19.24 11.43 2.39
CA PHE A 35 -18.21 10.52 2.90
C PHE A 35 -17.29 9.97 1.81
N ARG A 36 -17.57 10.20 0.52
CA ARG A 36 -16.74 9.66 -0.56
C ARG A 36 -15.31 10.18 -0.50
N ILE A 37 -15.17 11.48 -0.29
CA ILE A 37 -13.86 12.14 -0.25
C ILE A 37 -13.12 11.74 1.02
N GLN A 38 -13.79 11.79 2.18
CA GLN A 38 -13.19 11.42 3.46
C GLN A 38 -12.71 9.95 3.44
N ASN A 39 -13.55 9.02 2.96
CA ASN A 39 -13.17 7.62 2.87
C ASN A 39 -12.05 7.38 1.86
N ALA A 40 -12.01 8.12 0.75
CA ALA A 40 -10.92 8.04 -0.22
C ALA A 40 -9.59 8.51 0.38
N ILE A 41 -9.60 9.64 1.11
CA ILE A 41 -8.43 10.16 1.81
C ILE A 41 -7.94 9.15 2.85
N THR A 42 -8.84 8.62 3.69
CA THR A 42 -8.50 7.59 4.67
C THR A 42 -7.89 6.35 4.00
N GLY A 43 -8.49 5.90 2.89
CA GLY A 43 -7.96 4.78 2.11
C GLY A 43 -6.56 5.06 1.56
N LEU A 44 -6.30 6.27 1.05
CA LEU A 44 -4.99 6.69 0.57
C LEU A 44 -3.95 6.74 1.69
N VAL A 45 -4.33 7.25 2.86
CA VAL A 45 -3.43 7.28 4.03
C VAL A 45 -3.05 5.87 4.46
N LEU A 46 -4.02 4.96 4.55
CA LEU A 46 -3.77 3.56 4.91
C LEU A 46 -2.90 2.85 3.87
N ALA A 47 -3.20 3.03 2.58
CA ALA A 47 -2.42 2.45 1.49
C ALA A 47 -0.98 3.00 1.46
N GLY A 48 -0.81 4.31 1.65
CA GLY A 48 0.49 4.97 1.74
C GLY A 48 1.30 4.48 2.93
N PHE A 49 0.67 4.35 4.10
CA PHE A 49 1.30 3.81 5.30
C PHE A 49 1.79 2.37 5.10
N ALA A 50 0.93 1.49 4.58
CA ALA A 50 1.29 0.10 4.29
C ALA A 50 2.45 0.01 3.28
N THR A 51 2.39 0.81 2.22
CA THR A 51 3.45 0.89 1.19
C THR A 51 4.77 1.40 1.80
N ALA A 52 4.71 2.39 2.68
CA ALA A 52 5.89 2.93 3.37
C ALA A 52 6.54 1.88 4.28
N VAL A 53 5.75 1.13 5.05
CA VAL A 53 6.25 0.03 5.91
C VAL A 53 6.90 -1.05 5.05
N TRP A 54 6.26 -1.46 3.94
CA TRP A 54 6.80 -2.45 3.02
C TRP A 54 8.10 -1.97 2.32
N ALA A 55 8.15 -0.72 1.87
CA ALA A 55 9.35 -0.16 1.26
C ALA A 55 10.48 -0.03 2.27
N TYR A 56 10.16 0.39 3.50
CA TYR A 56 11.13 0.49 4.59
C TYR A 56 11.69 -0.87 4.98
N SER A 57 10.87 -1.92 5.08
CA SER A 57 11.34 -3.25 5.47
C SER A 57 12.38 -3.79 4.49
N ILE A 58 12.18 -3.60 3.18
CA ILE A 58 13.17 -3.97 2.15
C ILE A 58 14.43 -3.11 2.26
N ARG A 59 14.28 -1.80 2.47
CA ARG A 59 15.43 -0.88 2.58
C ARG A 59 16.26 -1.14 3.82
N ALA A 60 15.64 -1.42 4.95
CA ALA A 60 16.30 -1.69 6.22
C ALA A 60 17.14 -2.97 6.16
N VAL A 61 16.62 -4.03 5.52
CA VAL A 61 17.36 -5.29 5.33
C VAL A 61 18.58 -5.12 4.41
N LYS A 62 18.53 -4.19 3.45
CA LYS A 62 19.67 -3.89 2.56
C LYS A 62 20.87 -3.19 3.23
N GLN A 63 20.81 -2.94 4.55
CA GLN A 63 21.84 -2.24 5.29
C GLN A 63 22.69 -3.16 6.17
N ASP A 64 22.77 -4.46 5.88
CA ASP A 64 23.82 -5.30 6.45
C ASP A 64 25.15 -4.93 5.77
N ASP A 65 26.00 -4.18 6.49
CA ASP A 65 27.29 -3.70 6.00
C ASP A 65 28.36 -4.74 6.33
N PHE A 66 28.57 -5.71 5.42
CA PHE A 66 29.50 -6.84 5.54
C PHE A 66 31.00 -6.44 5.56
N SER A 67 31.29 -5.20 5.93
CA SER A 67 32.65 -4.66 6.08
C SER A 67 33.55 -5.50 7.00
N ASP A 68 32.95 -6.17 7.99
CA ASP A 68 33.64 -7.08 8.92
C ASP A 68 34.13 -8.37 8.23
N VAL A 69 33.33 -8.93 7.31
CA VAL A 69 33.69 -10.12 6.51
C VAL A 69 34.89 -9.82 5.58
N ASP A 70 34.92 -8.63 4.99
CA ASP A 70 36.01 -8.21 4.10
C ASP A 70 37.34 -8.01 4.84
N ASP A 71 37.29 -7.47 6.07
CA ASP A 71 38.48 -7.30 6.90
C ASP A 71 39.05 -8.65 7.38
N GLU A 72 38.20 -9.59 7.80
CA GLU A 72 38.63 -10.94 8.19
C GLU A 72 39.21 -11.72 6.99
N ALA A 73 38.62 -11.60 5.80
CA ALA A 73 39.16 -12.17 4.57
C ALA A 73 40.54 -11.59 4.22
N ARG A 74 40.73 -10.28 4.43
CA ARG A 74 42.00 -9.59 4.17
C ARG A 74 43.09 -9.97 5.18
N GLU A 75 42.72 -10.16 6.45
CA GLU A 75 43.58 -10.69 7.51
C GLU A 75 44.04 -12.12 7.20
N MET A 76 43.11 -13.00 6.78
CA MET A 76 43.43 -14.37 6.36
C MET A 76 44.39 -14.42 5.16
N MET A 77 44.20 -13.55 4.16
CA MET A 77 45.09 -13.43 3.00
C MET A 77 46.51 -13.01 3.40
N LYS A 78 46.65 -12.04 4.33
CA LYS A 78 47.96 -11.64 4.89
C LYS A 78 48.62 -12.78 5.68
N GLY A 79 47.84 -13.53 6.46
CA GLY A 79 48.31 -14.70 7.22
C GLY A 79 48.78 -15.86 6.33
N GLY A 80 48.06 -16.13 5.23
CA GLY A 80 48.42 -17.12 4.23
C GLY A 80 49.72 -16.80 3.50
N ALA A 81 49.91 -15.53 3.10
CA ALA A 81 51.15 -15.06 2.48
C ALA A 81 52.36 -15.20 3.43
N ARG A 82 52.16 -14.94 4.72
CA ARG A 82 53.20 -15.08 5.76
C ARG A 82 53.61 -16.55 5.98
N ARG A 83 52.66 -17.50 5.94
CA ARG A 83 52.97 -18.94 5.95
C ARG A 83 53.71 -19.41 4.70
N MET A 84 53.39 -18.86 3.53
CA MET A 84 54.03 -19.26 2.27
C MET A 84 55.47 -18.72 2.15
N GLY A 85 55.74 -17.53 2.68
CA GLY A 85 57.09 -16.95 2.74
C GLY A 85 58.06 -17.72 3.64
N PHE A 86 57.55 -18.34 4.71
CA PHE A 86 58.36 -19.14 5.62
C PHE A 86 58.75 -20.52 5.03
N ARG A 87 57.93 -21.07 4.12
CA ARG A 87 58.20 -22.37 3.47
C ARG A 87 59.26 -22.33 2.36
N ARG A 88 59.72 -21.15 1.94
CA ARG A 88 60.75 -20.99 0.90
C ARG A 88 62.18 -20.83 1.44
N ARG A 89 62.37 -20.85 2.77
CA ARG A 89 63.69 -20.69 3.43
C ARG A 89 64.12 -21.95 4.22
N ARG A 90 63.85 -23.14 3.68
CA ARG A 90 64.52 -24.38 4.10
C ARG A 90 65.05 -25.10 2.88
#